data_AF-A0A1M5SDL9-F1
#
_entry.id   AF-A0A1M5SDL9-F1
#
_cell.length_a   1.000
_cell.length_b   1.000
_cell.length_c   1.000
_cell.angle_alpha   90.00
_cell.angle_beta   90.00
_cell.angle_gamma   90.00
#
_symmetry.space_group_name_H-M   'P 1'
#
loop_
_entity.id
_entity.type
_entity.pdbx_description
1 polymer ?
#
loop_
_entity_poly.entity_id
_entity_poly.type
_entity_poly.pdbx_seq_one_letter_code
_entity_poly.pdbx_strand_id
1 'polypeptide(L)'
;MNPRAKKVVLSALTAVAAAASLTVATTPQASAINQVPCNRPDFLQVQGHSDPVPVNSSWLNCYANAGEAKIDPNTGLRDWVDIIATGNNLVQWHGDGRWQPDAPIAKWVTFTWPNNPGGVRIDKIRIL
;
A
#
# COMPACT_ATOMS: atom_id res chain seq x y z
N MET A 1 -39.77 65.88 39.82
CA MET A 1 -38.51 65.13 40.01
C MET A 1 -38.49 64.00 38.97
N ASN A 2 -37.46 63.97 38.13
CA ASN A 2 -37.08 62.77 37.37
C ASN A 2 -35.84 62.19 38.07
N PRO A 3 -35.64 60.87 38.16
CA PRO A 3 -34.52 60.35 37.35
C PRO A 3 -34.64 58.87 36.90
N ARG A 4 -33.90 58.59 35.80
CA ARG A 4 -33.25 57.29 35.42
C ARG A 4 -34.19 56.25 34.78
N ALA A 5 -34.31 56.17 33.46
CA ALA A 5 -33.30 55.95 32.42
C ALA A 5 -32.47 54.66 32.58
N LYS A 6 -32.33 53.97 31.43
CA LYS A 6 -31.29 53.00 31.00
C LYS A 6 -31.78 51.54 30.99
N LYS A 7 -32.03 51.00 29.79
CA LYS A 7 -31.08 50.19 28.98
C LYS A 7 -30.91 48.80 29.62
N VAL A 8 -30.95 47.66 28.93
CA VAL A 8 -30.56 47.36 27.55
C VAL A 8 -30.97 45.92 27.25
N VAL A 9 -31.23 45.68 25.97
CA VAL A 9 -31.34 44.38 25.28
C VAL A 9 -30.19 43.44 25.66
N LEU A 10 -30.43 42.14 25.85
CA LEU A 10 -29.63 41.11 25.18
C LEU A 10 -30.22 39.70 25.40
N SER A 11 -30.79 39.16 24.33
CA SER A 11 -31.06 37.74 24.16
C SER A 11 -29.75 36.96 24.21
N ALA A 12 -29.61 36.02 25.14
CA ALA A 12 -28.53 35.04 25.14
C ALA A 12 -29.07 33.73 24.55
N LEU A 13 -29.03 33.62 23.21
CA LEU A 13 -29.21 32.36 22.49
C LEU A 13 -27.83 31.76 22.24
N THR A 14 -27.35 30.95 23.18
CA THR A 14 -26.15 30.13 23.00
C THR A 14 -26.53 28.80 22.37
N ALA A 15 -26.58 28.76 21.03
CA ALA A 15 -26.65 27.50 20.28
C ALA A 15 -25.22 26.97 20.09
N VAL A 16 -24.85 25.97 20.89
CA VAL A 16 -23.61 25.21 20.68
C VAL A 16 -23.85 24.24 19.53
N ALA A 17 -23.35 24.58 18.34
CA ALA A 17 -23.31 23.64 17.22
C ALA A 17 -22.16 22.65 17.45
N ALA A 18 -22.50 21.40 17.78
CA ALA A 18 -21.53 20.31 17.79
C ALA A 18 -21.21 19.91 16.35
N ALA A 19 -20.05 20.35 15.84
CA ALA A 19 -19.53 19.87 14.57
C ALA A 19 -18.95 18.46 14.76
N ALA A 20 -19.74 17.43 14.46
CA ALA A 20 -19.23 16.07 14.33
C ALA A 20 -18.46 15.95 13.01
N SER A 21 -17.13 15.95 13.07
CA SER A 21 -16.28 15.61 11.94
C SER A 21 -16.43 14.11 11.65
N LEU A 22 -17.24 13.76 10.65
CA LEU A 22 -17.19 12.43 10.05
C LEU A 22 -15.86 12.27 9.31
N THR A 23 -14.84 11.73 9.98
CA THR A 23 -13.76 11.06 9.27
C THR A 23 -14.36 9.82 8.64
N VAL A 24 -14.74 9.90 7.37
CA VAL A 24 -15.05 8.72 6.56
C VAL A 24 -13.76 7.94 6.46
N ALA A 25 -13.61 6.92 7.31
CA ALA A 25 -12.61 5.90 7.12
C ALA A 25 -13.01 5.15 5.84
N THR A 26 -12.45 5.55 4.71
CA THR A 26 -12.52 4.72 3.51
C THR A 26 -11.74 3.46 3.85
N THR A 27 -12.45 2.35 4.04
CA THR A 27 -11.79 1.05 3.99
C THR A 27 -11.08 1.00 2.64
N PRO A 28 -9.75 0.78 2.57
CA PRO A 28 -9.10 0.60 1.30
C PRO A 28 -9.78 -0.59 0.63
N GLN A 29 -10.60 -0.32 -0.40
CA GLN A 29 -11.00 -1.38 -1.30
C GLN A 29 -9.73 -1.72 -2.06
N ALA A 30 -9.10 -2.84 -1.69
CA ALA A 30 -7.98 -3.39 -2.42
C ALA A 30 -8.49 -3.79 -3.81
N SER A 31 -8.44 -2.85 -4.76
CA SER A 31 -8.62 -3.15 -6.18
C SER A 31 -7.54 -4.13 -6.60
N ALA A 32 -7.85 -5.08 -7.47
CA ALA A 32 -6.84 -5.98 -8.00
C ALA A 32 -5.88 -5.20 -8.91
N ILE A 33 -4.58 -5.26 -8.64
CA ILE A 33 -3.56 -4.74 -9.54
C ILE A 33 -3.52 -5.54 -10.86
N ASN A 34 -3.18 -4.91 -11.97
CA ASN A 34 -3.11 -5.60 -13.25
C ASN A 34 -1.74 -6.27 -13.42
N GLN A 35 -1.71 -7.59 -13.60
CA GLN A 35 -0.52 -8.26 -14.13
C GLN A 35 -0.41 -7.98 -15.64
N VAL A 36 0.75 -7.51 -16.07
CA VAL A 36 1.02 -7.03 -17.42
C VAL A 36 2.32 -7.66 -17.97
N PRO A 37 2.53 -7.67 -19.30
CA PRO A 37 3.80 -8.08 -19.86
C PRO A 37 4.97 -7.22 -19.37
N CYS A 38 6.12 -7.85 -19.12
CA CYS A 38 7.35 -7.20 -18.69
C CYS A 38 8.12 -6.53 -19.84
N ASN A 39 7.45 -5.67 -20.61
CA ASN A 39 8.02 -5.00 -21.78
C ASN A 39 8.38 -3.53 -21.53
N ARG A 40 8.17 -3.03 -20.31
CA ARG A 40 8.36 -1.64 -19.95
C ARG A 40 9.02 -1.47 -18.57
N PRO A 41 9.95 -0.51 -18.41
CA PRO A 41 10.64 -0.28 -17.15
C PRO A 41 9.83 0.57 -16.15
N ASP A 42 8.73 1.21 -16.57
CA ASP A 42 7.89 2.00 -15.68
C ASP A 42 6.86 1.17 -14.90
N PHE A 43 6.69 -0.10 -15.26
CA PHE A 43 5.90 -1.06 -14.47
C PHE A 43 6.68 -1.53 -13.24
N LEU A 44 5.93 -1.91 -12.21
CA LEU A 44 6.48 -2.64 -11.07
C LEU A 44 6.93 -4.01 -11.57
N GLN A 45 8.17 -4.40 -11.29
CA GLN A 45 8.70 -5.72 -11.59
C GLN A 45 9.06 -6.41 -10.28
N VAL A 46 8.57 -7.64 -10.10
CA VAL A 46 8.86 -8.49 -8.96
C VAL A 46 9.50 -9.76 -9.50
N GLN A 47 10.71 -10.05 -9.01
CA GLN A 47 11.47 -11.22 -9.41
C GLN A 47 11.81 -12.06 -8.19
N GLY A 48 11.76 -13.37 -8.39
CA GLY A 48 12.12 -14.33 -7.37
C GLY A 48 12.49 -15.68 -7.95
N HIS A 49 12.53 -16.65 -7.04
CA HIS A 49 12.83 -18.04 -7.31
C HIS A 49 11.87 -18.96 -6.54
N SER A 50 11.85 -20.22 -6.94
CA SER A 50 10.99 -21.27 -6.38
C SER A 50 11.79 -22.56 -6.13
N ASP A 51 11.64 -23.17 -4.95
CA ASP A 51 12.22 -24.49 -4.60
C ASP A 51 11.13 -25.53 -4.24
N PRO A 52 11.25 -26.82 -4.63
CA PRO A 52 11.92 -27.36 -5.80
C PRO A 52 10.93 -28.02 -6.81
N VAL A 53 11.42 -28.27 -8.03
CA VAL A 53 10.89 -29.13 -9.12
C VAL A 53 10.16 -28.42 -10.27
N PRO A 54 10.68 -28.49 -11.51
CA PRO A 54 11.89 -29.23 -11.93
C PRO A 54 13.21 -28.46 -11.77
N VAL A 55 13.18 -27.19 -11.38
CA VAL A 55 14.38 -26.34 -11.28
C VAL A 55 14.15 -25.24 -10.26
N ASN A 56 15.24 -24.72 -9.70
CA ASN A 56 15.27 -23.39 -9.06
C ASN A 56 14.88 -22.35 -10.13
N SER A 57 13.60 -22.28 -10.44
CA SER A 57 13.08 -21.51 -11.57
C SER A 57 12.96 -20.07 -11.13
N SER A 58 13.71 -19.19 -11.80
CA SER A 58 13.47 -17.77 -11.67
C SER A 58 12.14 -17.42 -12.34
N TRP A 59 11.39 -16.54 -11.71
CA TRP A 59 10.15 -15.98 -12.23
C TRP A 59 10.21 -14.46 -12.20
N LEU A 60 9.51 -13.82 -13.13
CA LEU A 60 9.40 -12.37 -13.25
C LEU A 60 7.95 -12.01 -13.52
N ASN A 61 7.35 -11.23 -12.62
CA ASN A 61 6.00 -10.72 -12.76
C ASN A 61 6.04 -9.19 -12.84
N CYS A 62 5.28 -8.63 -13.78
CA CYS A 62 5.13 -7.18 -13.91
C CYS A 62 3.70 -6.74 -13.64
N TYR A 63 3.57 -5.59 -13.01
CA TYR A 63 2.30 -5.06 -12.56
C TYR A 63 2.13 -3.57 -12.90
N ALA A 64 0.89 -3.19 -13.17
CA ALA A 64 0.48 -1.83 -13.46
C ALA A 64 -0.83 -1.48 -12.75
N ASN A 65 -1.08 -0.17 -12.65
CA ASN A 65 -2.23 0.46 -11.98
C ASN A 65 -2.24 0.26 -10.46
N ALA A 66 -2.99 1.11 -9.75
CA ALA A 66 -3.11 1.00 -8.29
C ALA A 66 -3.93 -0.23 -7.90
N GLY A 67 -3.55 -0.87 -6.80
CA GLY A 67 -4.19 -2.09 -6.31
C GLY A 67 -3.25 -3.05 -5.62
N GLU A 68 -3.77 -4.20 -5.23
CA GLU A 68 -3.05 -5.27 -4.56
C GLU A 68 -3.06 -6.55 -5.42
N ALA A 69 -1.95 -7.28 -5.44
CA ALA A 69 -1.88 -8.66 -5.93
C ALA A 69 -1.44 -9.57 -4.81
N LYS A 70 -1.96 -10.80 -4.82
CA LYS A 70 -1.29 -11.89 -4.14
C LYS A 70 -0.06 -12.28 -4.96
N ILE A 71 1.07 -12.42 -4.28
CA ILE A 71 2.24 -13.07 -4.85
C ILE A 71 2.09 -14.52 -4.44
N ASP A 72 1.61 -15.33 -5.40
CA ASP A 72 1.06 -16.64 -5.11
C ASP A 72 2.13 -17.56 -4.51
N PRO A 73 1.99 -18.01 -3.24
CA PRO A 73 2.78 -19.10 -2.69
C PRO A 73 2.10 -20.47 -2.91
N ASN A 74 0.96 -20.53 -3.63
CA ASN A 74 0.10 -21.73 -3.75
C ASN A 74 0.60 -22.82 -4.71
N THR A 75 1.90 -22.94 -4.90
CA THR A 75 2.47 -24.08 -5.61
C THR A 75 2.88 -25.21 -4.65
N GLY A 76 2.78 -24.97 -3.33
CA GLY A 76 3.43 -25.83 -2.34
C GLY A 76 4.96 -25.70 -2.38
N LEU A 77 5.47 -24.77 -3.19
CA LEU A 77 6.89 -24.48 -3.34
C LEU A 77 7.32 -23.41 -2.36
N ARG A 78 8.61 -23.41 -2.07
CA ARG A 78 9.28 -22.41 -1.26
C ARG A 78 9.66 -21.27 -2.18
N ASP A 79 8.75 -20.33 -2.37
CA ASP A 79 9.02 -19.12 -3.15
C ASP A 79 9.68 -18.04 -2.29
N TRP A 80 10.61 -17.30 -2.89
CA TRP A 80 11.18 -16.08 -2.30
C TRP A 80 11.41 -15.03 -3.38
N VAL A 81 11.38 -13.77 -2.96
CA VAL A 81 11.64 -12.60 -3.80
C VAL A 81 13.07 -12.14 -3.57
N ASP A 82 13.77 -11.89 -4.67
CA ASP A 82 15.11 -11.31 -4.67
C ASP A 82 15.09 -9.84 -5.06
N ILE A 83 14.14 -9.43 -5.92
CA ILE A 83 14.12 -8.07 -6.47
C ILE A 83 12.69 -7.53 -6.55
N ILE A 84 12.53 -6.29 -6.11
CA ILE A 84 11.39 -5.42 -6.42
C ILE A 84 11.93 -4.17 -7.11
N ALA A 85 11.68 -4.03 -8.41
CA ALA A 85 11.94 -2.80 -9.16
C ALA A 85 10.63 -2.02 -9.29
N THR A 86 10.56 -0.84 -8.65
CA THR A 86 9.30 -0.09 -8.50
C THR A 86 8.80 0.59 -9.77
N GLY A 87 9.68 0.87 -10.74
CA GLY A 87 9.31 1.67 -11.92
C GLY A 87 8.72 3.02 -11.52
N ASN A 88 7.66 3.48 -12.18
CA ASN A 88 7.00 4.75 -11.86
C ASN A 88 5.94 4.63 -10.73
N ASN A 89 6.07 3.65 -9.84
CA ASN A 89 5.04 3.30 -8.85
C ASN A 89 5.54 3.48 -7.42
N LEU A 90 4.63 3.86 -6.52
CA LEU A 90 4.87 3.75 -5.07
C LEU A 90 4.41 2.36 -4.62
N VAL A 91 5.28 1.64 -3.92
CA VAL A 91 5.08 0.19 -3.73
C VAL A 91 5.27 -0.20 -2.26
N GLN A 92 4.45 -1.13 -1.79
CA GLN A 92 4.69 -1.86 -0.54
C GLN A 92 4.46 -3.35 -0.77
N TRP A 93 5.21 -4.18 -0.07
CA TRP A 93 5.02 -5.63 -0.05
C TRP A 93 4.50 -6.07 1.32
N HIS A 94 3.78 -7.18 1.36
CA HIS A 94 3.29 -7.77 2.60
C HIS A 94 4.03 -9.07 2.86
N GLY A 95 4.56 -9.21 4.06
CA GLY A 95 5.24 -10.40 4.56
C GLY A 95 5.33 -10.35 6.07
N ASP A 96 5.51 -11.49 6.71
CA ASP A 96 5.55 -11.61 8.19
C ASP A 96 4.31 -11.00 8.90
N GLY A 97 3.16 -11.01 8.21
CA GLY A 97 1.89 -10.50 8.75
C GLY A 97 1.73 -8.97 8.73
N ARG A 98 2.59 -8.24 8.02
CA ARG A 98 2.49 -6.77 7.90
C ARG A 98 2.94 -6.23 6.55
N TRP A 99 2.48 -5.03 6.20
CA TRP A 99 3.00 -4.26 5.07
C TRP A 99 4.37 -3.67 5.39
N GLN A 100 5.30 -3.76 4.45
CA GLN A 100 6.69 -3.36 4.61
C GLN A 100 7.19 -2.66 3.32
N PRO A 101 8.04 -1.61 3.45
CA PRO A 101 8.30 -0.87 4.68
C PRO A 101 7.05 -0.09 5.14
N ASP A 102 7.03 0.47 6.36
CA ASP A 102 5.90 1.29 6.86
C ASP A 102 5.62 2.49 5.94
N ALA A 103 6.69 3.11 5.45
CA ALA A 103 6.63 4.06 4.34
C ALA A 103 6.79 3.31 3.00
N PRO A 104 6.00 3.64 1.97
CA PRO A 104 6.13 3.01 0.67
C PRO A 104 7.52 3.20 0.04
N ILE A 105 7.98 2.18 -0.66
CA ILE A 105 9.18 2.24 -1.49
C ILE A 105 8.93 3.28 -2.59
N ALA A 106 9.86 4.23 -2.70
CA ALA A 106 9.77 5.32 -3.67
C ALA A 106 9.85 4.80 -5.11
N LYS A 107 9.37 5.63 -6.04
CA LYS A 107 9.48 5.38 -7.48
C LYS A 107 10.94 5.31 -7.91
N TRP A 108 11.21 4.53 -8.96
CA TRP A 108 12.52 4.36 -9.58
C TRP A 108 13.58 3.81 -8.62
N VAL A 109 13.14 3.07 -7.61
CA VAL A 109 13.99 2.34 -6.67
C VAL A 109 13.94 0.85 -6.96
N THR A 110 15.10 0.21 -6.89
CA THR A 110 15.23 -1.25 -6.89
C THR A 110 15.58 -1.71 -5.48
N PHE A 111 14.72 -2.51 -4.88
CA PHE A 111 14.96 -3.18 -3.61
C PHE A 111 15.47 -4.60 -3.89
N THR A 112 16.58 -5.00 -3.27
CA THR A 112 17.21 -6.30 -3.52
C THR A 112 17.48 -7.05 -2.21
N TRP A 113 17.33 -8.37 -2.29
CA TRP A 113 17.71 -9.31 -1.25
C TRP A 113 18.73 -10.31 -1.83
N PRO A 114 19.63 -10.88 -1.01
CA PRO A 114 20.50 -11.97 -1.46
C PRO A 114 19.67 -13.19 -1.87
N ASN A 115 20.17 -13.99 -2.81
CA ASN A 115 19.53 -15.26 -3.15
C ASN A 115 19.54 -16.23 -1.95
N ASN A 116 18.54 -17.11 -1.83
CA ASN A 116 18.34 -18.01 -0.70
C ASN A 116 19.62 -18.83 -0.35
N PRO A 117 20.12 -18.80 0.91
CA PRO A 117 19.56 -18.08 2.08
C PRO A 117 19.75 -16.55 1.99
N GLY A 118 18.64 -15.81 1.99
CA GLY A 118 18.66 -14.34 1.95
C GLY A 118 17.41 -13.69 1.37
N GLY A 119 16.69 -14.40 0.50
CA GLY A 119 15.47 -13.89 -0.14
C GLY A 119 14.33 -13.71 0.86
N VAL A 120 13.40 -12.82 0.53
CA VAL A 120 12.25 -12.54 1.40
C VAL A 120 11.01 -13.31 0.95
N ARG A 121 10.20 -13.77 1.91
CA ARG A 121 8.89 -14.33 1.62
C ARG A 121 7.84 -13.22 1.70
N ILE A 122 7.12 -13.01 0.62
CA ILE A 122 6.01 -12.06 0.57
C ILE A 122 4.75 -12.79 0.10
N ASP A 123 3.59 -12.42 0.64
CA ASP A 123 2.30 -12.97 0.24
C ASP A 123 1.47 -11.98 -0.60
N LYS A 124 1.78 -10.68 -0.52
CA LYS A 124 1.14 -9.66 -1.36
C LYS A 124 2.10 -8.55 -1.76
N ILE A 125 1.70 -7.83 -2.81
CA ILE A 125 2.32 -6.61 -3.29
C ILE A 125 1.23 -5.59 -3.60
N ARG A 126 1.51 -4.30 -3.43
CA ARG A 126 0.57 -3.23 -3.82
C ARG A 126 1.25 -2.04 -4.47
N ILE A 127 0.51 -1.43 -5.40
CA ILE A 127 0.79 -0.09 -5.94
C ILE A 127 -0.22 0.89 -5.34
N LEU A 128 0.29 2.01 -4.85
CA LEU A 128 -0.46 3.10 -4.21
C LEU A 128 -0.75 4.25 -5.15
#